data_AF-A0A931Q8I0-F1
#
_entry.id   AF-A0A931Q8I0-F1
#
_cell.length_a   1.000
_cell.length_b   1.000
_cell.length_c   1.000
_cell.angle_alpha   90.00
_cell.angle_beta   90.00
_cell.angle_gamma   90.00
#
_symmetry.space_group_name_H-M   'P 1'
#
loop_
_entity.id
_entity.type
_entity.pdbx_description
1 polymer ?
#
loop_
_entity_poly.entity_id
_entity_poly.type
_entity_poly.pdbx_seq_one_letter_code
_entity_poly.pdbx_strand_id
1 'polypeptide(L)'
;MNYIKQHITKKNLLFIAIFAVVGFIALQIPVAQLEGSKVKFTVYDAFAPIAGSFIGVVPGVIAVFLMQFFNFLAHGARIEDVGTIVRFFPMLFAALYFAKKGSFNFIVPALAISAFVAHPIGRSVWYFSLFWTVPMAAYFLRDRFLFARALGATLTA
;
A
#
# COMPACT_ATOMS: atom_id res chain seq x y z
N MET A 1 5.04 -29.10 -3.12
CA MET A 1 6.33 -28.40 -2.95
C MET A 1 7.07 -28.06 -4.26
N ASN A 2 6.55 -28.41 -5.45
CA ASN A 2 7.23 -28.10 -6.73
C ASN A 2 6.89 -26.73 -7.37
N TYR A 3 5.77 -26.10 -7.01
CA TYR A 3 5.37 -24.80 -7.58
C TYR A 3 6.17 -23.60 -7.03
N ILE A 4 6.80 -23.71 -5.86
CA ILE A 4 7.55 -22.61 -5.22
C ILE A 4 8.98 -22.49 -5.79
N LYS A 5 9.62 -23.62 -6.12
CA LYS A 5 11.00 -23.65 -6.63
C LYS A 5 11.16 -23.01 -8.01
N GLN A 6 10.10 -22.94 -8.81
CA GLN A 6 10.18 -22.42 -10.18
C GLN A 6 10.22 -20.88 -10.24
N HIS A 7 9.86 -20.18 -9.15
CA HIS A 7 9.80 -18.72 -9.10
C HIS A 7 10.92 -18.04 -8.30
N ILE A 8 11.78 -18.80 -7.61
CA ILE A 8 12.92 -18.26 -6.87
C ILE A 8 14.20 -18.46 -7.70
N THR A 9 14.46 -17.51 -8.61
CA THR A 9 15.73 -17.45 -9.36
C THR A 9 16.77 -16.64 -8.60
N LYS A 10 18.07 -16.81 -8.91
CA LYS A 10 19.17 -16.01 -8.32
C LYS A 10 18.95 -14.50 -8.51
N LYS A 11 18.36 -14.08 -9.65
CA LYS A 11 18.01 -12.69 -9.94
C LYS A 11 16.87 -12.19 -9.03
N ASN A 12 15.85 -13.00 -8.80
CA ASN A 12 14.76 -12.67 -7.88
C ASN A 12 15.25 -12.57 -6.44
N LEU A 13 16.16 -13.47 -6.02
CA LEU A 13 16.76 -13.44 -4.68
C LEU A 13 17.60 -12.17 -4.47
N LEU A 14 18.42 -11.79 -5.47
CA LEU A 14 19.17 -10.53 -5.43
C LEU A 14 18.24 -9.31 -5.38
N PHE A 15 17.17 -9.31 -6.17
CA PHE A 15 16.18 -8.23 -6.15
C PHE A 15 15.49 -8.13 -4.78
N ILE A 16 15.08 -9.25 -4.20
CA ILE A 16 14.50 -9.31 -2.85
C ILE A 16 15.49 -8.76 -1.82
N ALA A 17 16.77 -9.13 -1.89
CA ALA A 17 17.80 -8.63 -0.98
C ALA A 17 17.99 -7.11 -1.10
N ILE A 18 18.12 -6.59 -2.32
CA ILE A 18 18.24 -5.14 -2.57
C ILE A 18 16.98 -4.41 -2.08
N PHE A 19 15.80 -4.93 -2.43
CA PHE A 19 14.52 -4.35 -2.02
C PHE A 19 14.37 -4.36 -0.49
N ALA A 20 14.83 -5.40 0.20
CA ALA A 20 14.80 -5.46 1.65
C ALA A 20 15.75 -4.43 2.30
N VAL A 21 16.98 -4.30 1.80
CA VAL A 21 17.97 -3.34 2.34
C VAL A 21 17.52 -1.90 2.09
N VAL A 22 17.18 -1.56 0.85
CA VAL A 22 16.66 -0.22 0.50
C VAL A 22 15.34 0.03 1.22
N GLY A 23 14.50 -0.99 1.28
CA GLY A 23 13.24 -1.03 2.02
C GLY A 23 13.39 -0.60 3.48
N PHE A 24 14.34 -1.25 4.16
CA PHE A 24 14.62 -1.02 5.55
C PHE A 24 15.24 0.36 5.81
N ILE A 25 16.21 0.78 4.99
CA ILE A 25 16.82 2.12 5.12
C ILE A 25 15.74 3.20 5.00
N ALA A 26 14.86 3.07 4.02
CA ALA A 26 13.88 4.08 3.74
C ALA A 26 12.68 4.09 4.73
N LEU A 27 12.46 3.00 5.46
CA LEU A 27 11.58 3.00 6.65
C LEU A 27 12.11 3.92 7.77
N GLN A 28 13.43 4.14 7.84
CA GLN A 28 14.03 4.96 8.89
C GLN A 28 13.95 6.47 8.59
N ILE A 29 13.50 6.86 7.39
CA ILE A 29 13.48 8.25 6.95
C ILE A 29 12.04 8.76 7.02
N PRO A 30 11.63 9.46 8.10
CA PRO A 30 10.31 10.07 8.20
C PRO A 30 10.20 11.27 7.25
N VAL A 31 9.06 11.39 6.57
CA VAL A 31 8.78 12.45 5.60
C VAL A 31 7.69 13.39 6.11
N ALA A 32 6.62 12.82 6.68
CA ALA A 32 5.47 13.59 7.16
C ALA A 32 4.84 12.94 8.38
N GLN A 33 4.20 13.73 9.24
CA GLN A 33 3.36 13.21 10.32
C GLN A 33 1.92 13.05 9.82
N LEU A 34 1.24 11.99 10.24
CA LEU A 34 -0.18 11.82 9.97
C LEU A 34 -0.97 12.81 10.84
N GLU A 35 -1.73 13.69 10.22
CA GLU A 35 -2.58 14.65 10.93
C GLU A 35 -3.55 13.92 11.88
N GLY A 36 -3.56 14.34 13.14
CA GLY A 36 -4.37 13.70 14.19
C GLY A 36 -3.83 12.37 14.75
N SER A 37 -2.62 11.95 14.39
CA SER A 37 -1.93 10.79 14.98
C SER A 37 -0.44 11.09 15.26
N LYS A 38 0.19 10.26 16.08
CA LYS A 38 1.65 10.29 16.33
C LYS A 38 2.44 9.49 15.30
N VAL A 39 1.74 8.77 14.41
CA VAL A 39 2.34 7.98 13.33
C VAL A 39 2.99 8.90 12.29
N LYS A 40 4.13 8.47 11.74
CA LYS A 40 4.85 9.15 10.66
C LYS A 40 4.82 8.33 9.38
N PHE A 41 4.60 9.00 8.25
CA PHE A 41 4.90 8.50 6.92
C PHE A 41 6.40 8.55 6.68
N THR A 42 6.88 7.56 5.94
CA THR A 42 8.29 7.31 5.66
C THR A 42 8.51 7.22 4.16
N VAL A 43 9.77 7.29 3.73
CA VAL A 43 10.11 7.07 2.31
C VAL A 43 9.66 5.68 1.85
N TYR A 44 9.56 4.71 2.77
CA TYR A 44 8.98 3.38 2.52
C TYR A 44 7.59 3.42 1.88
N ASP A 45 6.73 4.29 2.39
CA ASP A 45 5.33 4.35 1.97
C ASP A 45 5.21 4.78 0.49
N ALA A 46 6.23 5.45 -0.06
CA ALA A 46 6.26 5.86 -1.46
C ALA A 46 6.63 4.73 -2.44
N PHE A 47 7.50 3.79 -2.07
CA PHE A 47 7.92 2.72 -2.98
C PHE A 47 7.33 1.36 -2.67
N ALA A 48 6.89 1.09 -1.44
CA ALA A 48 6.32 -0.20 -1.09
C ALA A 48 5.20 -0.70 -2.02
N PRO A 49 4.33 0.15 -2.62
CA PRO A 49 3.33 -0.32 -3.58
C PRO A 49 3.94 -0.99 -4.82
N ILE A 50 5.17 -0.67 -5.20
CA ILE A 50 5.80 -1.25 -6.40
C ILE A 50 6.22 -2.71 -6.17
N ALA A 51 6.37 -3.16 -4.91
CA ALA A 51 6.87 -4.50 -4.56
C ALA A 51 6.10 -5.60 -5.31
N GLY A 52 4.77 -5.52 -5.34
CA GLY A 52 3.92 -6.52 -6.00
C GLY A 52 4.14 -6.62 -7.51
N SER A 53 4.65 -5.58 -8.17
CA SER A 53 4.97 -5.63 -9.60
C SER A 53 6.30 -6.31 -9.91
N PHE A 54 7.26 -6.28 -8.99
CA PHE A 54 8.59 -6.84 -9.22
C PHE A 54 8.72 -8.31 -8.79
N ILE A 55 8.18 -8.66 -7.64
CA ILE A 55 8.27 -10.03 -7.08
C ILE A 55 7.00 -10.85 -7.30
N GLY A 56 5.93 -10.24 -7.81
CA GLY A 56 4.63 -10.85 -8.06
C GLY A 56 3.60 -10.45 -6.99
N VAL A 57 2.32 -10.54 -7.35
CA VAL A 57 1.20 -9.98 -6.55
C VAL A 57 1.17 -10.55 -5.13
N VAL A 58 1.10 -11.88 -5.00
CA VAL A 58 1.01 -12.56 -3.70
C VAL A 58 2.28 -12.38 -2.87
N PRO A 59 3.48 -12.73 -3.35
CA PRO A 59 4.71 -12.54 -2.56
C PRO A 59 5.01 -11.07 -2.27
N GLY A 60 4.63 -10.13 -3.13
CA GLY A 60 4.81 -8.70 -2.90
C GLY A 60 3.89 -8.14 -1.83
N VAL A 61 2.60 -8.49 -1.83
CA VAL A 61 1.68 -8.11 -0.74
C VAL A 61 2.15 -8.70 0.58
N ILE A 62 2.60 -9.96 0.61
CA ILE A 62 3.18 -10.59 1.80
C ILE A 62 4.43 -9.84 2.26
N ALA A 63 5.34 -9.47 1.34
CA ALA A 63 6.54 -8.72 1.69
C ALA A 63 6.21 -7.35 2.30
N VAL A 64 5.25 -6.62 1.72
CA VAL A 64 4.79 -5.33 2.26
C VAL A 64 4.16 -5.48 3.64
N PHE A 65 3.34 -6.52 3.83
CA PHE A 65 2.76 -6.84 5.13
C PHE A 65 3.84 -7.14 6.17
N LEU A 66 4.77 -8.05 5.87
CA LEU A 66 5.83 -8.44 6.79
C LEU A 66 6.72 -7.25 7.16
N MET A 67 7.09 -6.40 6.19
CA MET A 67 7.88 -5.19 6.46
C MET A 67 7.15 -4.24 7.42
N GLN A 68 5.87 -3.95 7.17
CA GLN A 68 5.08 -3.10 8.08
C GLN A 68 4.92 -3.74 9.46
N PHE A 69 4.73 -5.07 9.50
CA PHE A 69 4.58 -5.82 10.75
C PHE A 69 5.87 -5.77 11.57
N PHE A 70 7.03 -6.07 10.97
CA PHE A 70 8.32 -5.95 11.65
C PHE A 70 8.62 -4.51 12.05
N ASN A 71 8.27 -3.52 11.23
CA ASN A 71 8.41 -2.13 11.60
C ASN A 71 7.57 -1.79 12.85
N PHE A 72 6.33 -2.28 12.92
CA PHE A 72 5.48 -2.13 14.10
C PHE A 72 6.08 -2.80 15.34
N LEU A 73 6.64 -4.02 15.21
CA LEU A 73 7.33 -4.70 16.31
C LEU A 73 8.59 -3.93 16.77
N ALA A 74 9.39 -3.42 15.83
CA ALA A 74 10.62 -2.66 16.13
C ALA A 74 10.33 -1.36 16.91
N HIS A 75 9.15 -0.77 16.70
CA HIS A 75 8.67 0.39 17.45
C HIS A 75 7.97 0.01 18.76
N GLY A 76 8.15 -1.23 19.24
CA GLY A 76 7.68 -1.71 20.54
C GLY A 76 6.25 -2.24 20.53
N ALA A 77 5.67 -2.54 19.36
CA ALA A 77 4.33 -3.09 19.20
C ALA A 77 3.23 -2.33 19.98
N ARG A 78 3.40 -1.01 20.11
CA ARG A 78 2.48 -0.17 20.86
C ARG A 78 1.29 0.20 19.99
N ILE A 79 0.10 -0.26 20.36
CA ILE A 79 -1.15 0.20 19.76
C ILE A 79 -1.52 1.50 20.46
N GLU A 80 -1.13 2.63 19.87
CA GLU A 80 -1.41 3.96 20.45
C GLU A 80 -2.83 4.41 20.14
N ASP A 81 -3.32 4.09 18.94
CA ASP A 81 -4.65 4.47 18.46
C ASP A 81 -5.15 3.51 17.35
N VAL A 82 -6.41 3.68 16.93
CA VAL A 82 -7.04 2.88 15.86
C VAL A 82 -6.29 3.01 14.52
N GLY A 83 -5.71 4.17 14.24
CA GLY A 83 -4.87 4.44 13.07
C GLY A 83 -3.62 3.56 13.00
N THR A 84 -3.09 3.12 14.14
CA THR A 84 -1.96 2.17 14.20
C THR A 84 -2.28 0.84 13.49
N ILE A 85 -3.55 0.40 13.56
CA ILE A 85 -4.04 -0.82 12.89
C ILE A 85 -4.53 -0.49 11.48
N VAL A 86 -5.29 0.60 11.32
CA VAL A 86 -5.89 0.97 10.03
C VAL A 86 -4.83 1.22 8.96
N ARG A 87 -3.65 1.76 9.30
CA ARG A 87 -2.57 2.05 8.33
C ARG A 87 -2.02 0.84 7.58
N PHE A 88 -2.23 -0.39 8.10
CA PHE A 88 -1.78 -1.60 7.40
C PHE A 88 -2.55 -1.82 6.10
N PHE A 89 -3.84 -1.47 6.06
CA PHE A 89 -4.70 -1.72 4.91
C PHE A 89 -4.36 -0.87 3.68
N PRO A 90 -4.23 0.47 3.79
CA PRO A 90 -3.78 1.36 2.72
C PRO A 90 -2.66 0.78 1.86
N MET A 91 -1.55 0.45 2.50
CA MET A 91 -0.34 0.02 1.83
C MET A 91 -0.47 -1.34 1.15
N LEU A 92 -1.25 -2.25 1.71
CA LEU A 92 -1.52 -3.54 1.09
C LEU A 92 -2.41 -3.38 -0.14
N PHE A 93 -3.44 -2.53 -0.06
CA PHE A 93 -4.29 -2.24 -1.21
C PHE A 93 -3.56 -1.46 -2.30
N ALA A 94 -2.65 -0.55 -1.93
CA ALA A 94 -1.77 0.12 -2.88
C ALA A 94 -0.87 -0.88 -3.62
N ALA A 95 -0.24 -1.80 -2.89
CA ALA A 95 0.58 -2.85 -3.50
C ALA A 95 -0.23 -3.77 -4.42
N LEU A 96 -1.43 -4.16 -3.99
CA LEU A 96 -2.34 -4.98 -4.79
C LEU A 96 -2.81 -4.23 -6.05
N TYR A 97 -3.21 -2.96 -5.90
CA TYR A 97 -3.62 -2.08 -6.99
C TYR A 97 -2.50 -1.93 -8.02
N PHE A 98 -1.28 -1.63 -7.58
CA PHE A 98 -0.14 -1.42 -8.47
C PHE A 98 0.24 -2.71 -9.22
N ALA A 99 0.17 -3.86 -8.55
CA ALA A 99 0.61 -5.14 -9.09
C ALA A 99 -0.36 -5.77 -10.09
N LYS A 100 -1.68 -5.68 -9.85
CA LYS A 100 -2.68 -6.37 -10.67
C LYS A 100 -3.84 -5.47 -11.04
N LYS A 101 -4.41 -5.68 -12.22
CA LYS A 101 -5.68 -5.10 -12.65
C LYS A 101 -6.80 -6.10 -12.40
N GLY A 102 -7.90 -5.67 -11.77
CA GLY A 102 -9.05 -6.51 -11.47
C GLY A 102 -10.25 -5.72 -10.96
N SER A 103 -11.33 -6.44 -10.60
CA SER A 103 -12.55 -5.84 -10.05
C SER A 103 -12.30 -5.15 -8.71
N PHE A 104 -11.32 -5.62 -7.93
CA PHE A 104 -10.96 -5.02 -6.64
C PHE A 104 -10.53 -3.55 -6.75
N ASN A 105 -10.00 -3.12 -7.91
CA ASN A 105 -9.65 -1.71 -8.16
C ASN A 105 -10.88 -0.78 -8.13
N PHE A 106 -12.09 -1.32 -8.26
CA PHE A 106 -13.34 -0.58 -8.12
C PHE A 106 -14.04 -0.89 -6.80
N ILE A 107 -14.02 -2.16 -6.37
CA ILE A 107 -14.67 -2.61 -5.14
C ILE A 107 -14.07 -1.93 -3.92
N VAL A 108 -12.73 -1.90 -3.81
CA VAL A 108 -12.06 -1.32 -2.63
C VAL A 108 -12.35 0.18 -2.49
N PRO A 109 -12.17 1.01 -3.54
CA PRO A 109 -12.54 2.42 -3.46
C PRO A 109 -14.04 2.65 -3.22
N ALA A 110 -14.92 1.87 -3.84
CA ALA A 110 -16.37 1.99 -3.63
C ALA A 110 -16.78 1.68 -2.17
N LEU A 111 -16.18 0.65 -1.57
CA LEU A 111 -16.38 0.32 -0.16
C LEU A 111 -15.82 1.41 0.75
N ALA A 112 -14.65 1.98 0.44
CA ALA A 112 -14.07 3.09 1.19
C ALA A 112 -14.98 4.33 1.17
N ILE A 113 -15.48 4.71 -0.01
CA ILE A 113 -16.44 5.81 -0.17
C ILE A 113 -17.70 5.55 0.68
N SER A 114 -18.27 4.35 0.56
CA SER A 114 -19.49 3.99 1.27
C SER A 114 -19.30 4.03 2.79
N ALA A 115 -18.20 3.45 3.28
CA ALA A 115 -17.87 3.46 4.71
C ALA A 115 -17.61 4.88 5.23
N PHE A 116 -16.90 5.71 4.46
CA PHE A 116 -16.59 7.09 4.83
C PHE A 116 -17.86 7.95 4.93
N VAL A 117 -18.73 7.91 3.91
CA VAL A 117 -19.98 8.71 3.90
C VAL A 117 -20.99 8.21 4.93
N ALA A 118 -21.00 6.91 5.24
CA ALA A 118 -21.83 6.36 6.32
C ALA A 118 -21.40 6.87 7.70
N HIS A 119 -20.11 7.11 7.92
CA HIS A 119 -19.57 7.59 9.18
C HIS A 119 -19.98 9.05 9.47
N PRO A 120 -20.40 9.42 10.69
CA PRO A 120 -20.87 10.78 11.00
C PRO A 120 -19.86 11.89 10.65
N ILE A 121 -18.57 11.63 10.91
CA ILE A 121 -17.48 12.55 10.59
C ILE A 121 -17.23 12.60 9.08
N GLY A 122 -17.22 11.44 8.39
CA GLY A 122 -16.99 11.44 6.95
C GLY A 122 -18.15 12.08 6.18
N ARG A 123 -19.38 12.03 6.72
CA ARG A 123 -20.54 12.74 6.17
C ARG A 123 -20.37 14.27 6.22
N SER A 124 -19.78 14.83 7.27
CA SER A 124 -19.57 16.29 7.36
C SER A 124 -18.54 16.80 6.36
N VAL A 125 -17.64 15.93 5.91
CA VAL A 125 -16.58 16.25 4.94
C VAL A 125 -16.58 15.29 3.75
N TRP A 126 -17.78 14.98 3.24
CA TRP A 126 -18.02 13.96 2.22
C TRP A 126 -17.16 14.11 0.96
N TYR A 127 -16.79 15.34 0.59
CA TYR A 127 -15.99 15.63 -0.61
C TYR A 127 -14.60 14.98 -0.60
N PHE A 128 -14.04 14.62 0.57
CA PHE A 128 -12.82 13.81 0.63
C PHE A 128 -13.01 12.42 0.02
N SER A 129 -14.24 11.91 -0.02
CA SER A 129 -14.54 10.63 -0.68
C SER A 129 -14.23 10.65 -2.18
N LEU A 130 -14.18 11.84 -2.79
CA LEU A 130 -13.85 12.01 -4.22
C LEU A 130 -12.42 11.56 -4.54
N PHE A 131 -11.50 11.53 -3.57
CA PHE A 131 -10.14 11.03 -3.82
C PHE A 131 -10.14 9.56 -4.25
N TRP A 132 -11.07 8.75 -3.74
CA TRP A 132 -11.23 7.34 -4.13
C TRP A 132 -11.87 7.16 -5.52
N THR A 133 -12.36 8.21 -6.17
CA THR A 133 -12.76 8.14 -7.59
C THR A 133 -11.54 8.15 -8.52
N VAL A 134 -10.41 8.73 -8.07
CA VAL A 134 -9.18 8.79 -8.86
C VAL A 134 -8.61 7.41 -9.19
N PRO A 135 -8.48 6.44 -8.26
CA PRO A 135 -8.06 5.09 -8.64
C PRO A 135 -9.03 4.40 -9.61
N MET A 136 -10.33 4.67 -9.52
CA MET A 136 -11.31 4.14 -10.48
C MET A 136 -11.12 4.74 -11.88
N ALA A 137 -10.83 6.04 -11.99
CA ALA A 137 -10.51 6.69 -13.25
C ALA A 137 -9.14 6.26 -13.81
N ALA A 138 -8.13 6.19 -12.95
CA ALA A 138 -6.78 5.77 -13.29
C ALA A 138 -6.73 4.32 -13.79
N TYR A 139 -7.69 3.46 -13.40
CA TYR A 139 -7.82 2.08 -13.89
C TYR A 139 -7.82 1.96 -15.42
N PHE A 140 -8.36 2.95 -16.13
CA PHE A 140 -8.42 2.93 -17.60
C PHE A 140 -7.09 3.30 -18.25
N LEU A 141 -6.26 4.09 -17.56
CA LEU A 141 -5.03 4.68 -18.08
C LEU A 141 -3.75 3.99 -17.54
N ARG A 142 -3.85 3.20 -16.48
CA ARG A 142 -2.72 2.59 -15.75
C ARG A 142 -1.85 1.63 -16.54
N ASP A 143 -2.34 1.09 -17.65
CA ASP A 143 -1.56 0.17 -18.50
C ASP A 143 -0.76 0.93 -19.56
N ARG A 144 -1.14 2.19 -19.83
CA ARG A 144 -0.43 3.09 -20.75
C ARG A 144 0.51 4.04 -20.03
N PHE A 145 0.11 4.53 -18.86
CA PHE A 145 0.86 5.54 -18.11
C PHE A 145 1.23 5.03 -16.72
N LEU A 146 2.53 4.93 -16.45
CA LEU A 146 3.06 4.61 -15.13
C LEU A 146 2.59 5.63 -14.07
N PHE A 147 2.49 6.90 -14.46
CA PHE A 147 1.96 7.96 -13.61
C PHE A 147 0.52 7.66 -13.15
N ALA A 148 -0.37 7.24 -14.06
CA ALA A 148 -1.74 6.86 -13.69
C ALA A 148 -1.76 5.64 -12.77
N ARG A 149 -0.87 4.65 -13.01
CA ARG A 149 -0.75 3.49 -12.13
C ARG A 149 -0.29 3.87 -10.71
N ALA A 150 0.70 4.75 -10.61
CA ALA A 150 1.20 5.25 -9.32
C ALA A 150 0.13 6.09 -8.60
N LEU A 151 -0.50 7.04 -9.30
CA LEU A 151 -1.55 7.90 -8.75
C LEU A 151 -2.72 7.07 -8.20
N GLY A 152 -3.16 6.06 -8.94
CA GLY A 152 -4.22 5.16 -8.48
C GLY A 152 -3.80 4.32 -7.27
N ALA A 153 -2.54 3.87 -7.20
CA ALA A 153 -2.05 3.15 -6.03
C ALA A 153 -2.01 4.03 -4.79
N THR A 154 -1.53 5.27 -4.92
CA THR A 154 -1.45 6.24 -3.81
C THR A 154 -2.82 6.59 -3.24
N LEU A 155 -3.84 6.76 -4.08
CA LEU A 155 -5.19 7.17 -3.65
C LEU A 155 -6.14 6.00 -3.37
N THR A 156 -5.67 4.76 -3.57
CA THR A 156 -6.31 3.57 -3.00
C THR A 156 -5.80 3.31 -1.57
N ALA A 157 -4.61 3.85 -1.25
CA ALA A 157 -4.02 3.81 0.07
C ALA A 157 -4.70 4.86 0.98
#